data_AF-A0A5C6NAW5-F1
#
_entry.id   AF-A0A5C6NAW5-F1
#
_cell.length_a   1.000
_cell.length_b   1.000
_cell.length_c   1.000
_cell.angle_alpha   90.00
_cell.angle_beta   90.00
_cell.angle_gamma   90.00
#
_symmetry.space_group_name_H-M   'P 1'
#
loop_
_entity.id
_entity.type
_entity.pdbx_description
1 polymer ?
#
loop_
_entity_poly.entity_id
_entity_poly.type
_entity_poly.pdbx_seq_one_letter_code
_entity_poly.pdbx_strand_id
1 'polypeptide(L)'
;MKFHKNVGAINFFCNYEKSRGNYLVDVDDNRMLDLYTQISSIPIGYNHPALLKLMSNPNNMVAPSGMTRVQTMACGSCSNENAYKAMFIWYREYSGVLPGQPRDLPYSLQRVLGLPQGLLLNKERGKNTPSNEDISTCMINQAPGCPDLSILSFMGAFHGRTMGI
;
A
#
# COMPACT_ATOMS: atom_id res chain seq x y z
N MET A 1 -27.37 13.42 -19.08
CA MET A 1 -26.88 13.44 -17.68
C MET A 1 -25.74 14.45 -17.57
N LYS A 2 -25.91 15.53 -16.78
CA LYS A 2 -24.76 16.38 -16.40
C LYS A 2 -24.19 15.82 -15.10
N PHE A 3 -22.95 15.34 -15.14
CA PHE A 3 -22.23 14.94 -13.93
C PHE A 3 -21.89 16.18 -13.11
N HIS A 4 -22.63 16.42 -12.03
CA HIS A 4 -22.29 17.45 -11.06
C HIS A 4 -21.15 16.92 -10.19
N LYS A 5 -19.91 17.38 -10.44
CA LYS A 5 -18.76 17.06 -9.58
C LYS A 5 -18.85 17.93 -8.32
N ASN A 6 -18.83 17.30 -7.16
CA ASN A 6 -18.79 18.02 -5.88
C ASN A 6 -17.42 18.69 -5.70
N VAL A 7 -17.41 20.00 -5.49
CA VAL A 7 -16.22 20.83 -5.30
C VAL A 7 -16.18 21.53 -3.94
N GLY A 8 -17.10 21.19 -3.03
CA GLY A 8 -17.27 21.90 -1.75
C GLY A 8 -16.09 21.82 -0.78
N ALA A 9 -15.14 20.92 -1.02
CA ALA A 9 -13.93 20.77 -0.21
C ALA A 9 -12.68 21.42 -0.85
N ILE A 10 -12.80 22.03 -2.04
CA ILE A 10 -11.68 22.70 -2.70
C ILE A 10 -11.47 24.07 -2.04
N ASN A 11 -10.26 24.33 -1.56
CA ASN A 11 -9.91 25.63 -0.96
C ASN A 11 -9.54 26.66 -2.03
N PHE A 12 -8.60 26.32 -2.93
CA PHE A 12 -8.11 27.17 -4.01
C PHE A 12 -7.29 26.33 -5.01
N PHE A 13 -6.96 26.91 -6.17
CA PHE A 13 -6.11 26.27 -7.17
C PHE A 13 -4.66 26.70 -7.00
N CYS A 14 -3.73 25.76 -7.21
CA CYS A 14 -2.31 25.95 -6.92
C CYS A 14 -1.45 26.03 -8.18
N ASN A 15 -0.44 26.90 -8.18
CA ASN A 15 0.67 26.90 -9.13
C ASN A 15 1.89 26.20 -8.50
N TYR A 16 1.94 24.86 -8.66
CA TYR A 16 3.03 24.06 -8.13
C TYR A 16 4.39 24.38 -8.77
N GLU A 17 4.43 24.84 -10.02
CA GLU A 17 5.69 25.19 -10.69
C GLU A 17 6.40 26.38 -10.06
N LYS A 18 5.65 27.34 -9.48
CA LYS A 18 6.19 28.51 -8.77
C LYS A 18 6.48 28.26 -7.28
N SER A 19 5.96 27.17 -6.72
CA SER A 19 6.09 26.81 -5.30
C SER A 19 7.49 26.32 -4.95
N ARG A 20 8.06 26.70 -3.80
CA ARG A 20 9.45 26.36 -3.43
C ARG A 20 9.61 26.16 -1.93
N GLY A 21 10.24 25.07 -1.50
CA GLY A 21 10.49 24.78 -0.09
C GLY A 21 9.16 24.72 0.68
N ASN A 22 9.03 25.53 1.73
CA ASN A 22 7.81 25.60 2.55
C ASN A 22 6.76 26.59 2.01
N TYR A 23 6.93 27.13 0.81
CA TYR A 23 6.02 28.12 0.25
C TYR A 23 5.21 27.57 -0.93
N LEU A 24 3.88 27.60 -0.77
CA LEU A 24 2.89 27.26 -1.80
C LEU A 24 2.44 28.54 -2.51
N VAL A 25 2.38 28.49 -3.84
CA VAL A 25 1.89 29.58 -4.68
C VAL A 25 0.56 29.17 -5.31
N ASP A 26 -0.45 30.03 -5.23
CA ASP A 26 -1.74 29.81 -5.88
C ASP A 26 -1.78 30.32 -7.33
N VAL A 27 -2.93 30.20 -8.01
CA VAL A 27 -3.10 30.69 -9.39
C VAL A 27 -3.20 32.22 -9.48
N ASP A 28 -3.46 32.89 -8.36
CA ASP A 28 -3.55 34.35 -8.25
C ASP A 28 -2.21 34.97 -7.79
N ASP A 29 -1.13 34.18 -7.81
CA ASP A 29 0.24 34.54 -7.42
C ASP A 29 0.44 34.90 -5.94
N ASN A 30 -0.48 34.53 -5.05
CA ASN A 30 -0.26 34.61 -3.61
C ASN A 30 0.77 33.57 -3.16
N ARG A 31 1.77 33.99 -2.38
CA ARG A 31 2.80 33.10 -1.81
C ARG A 31 2.56 32.91 -0.31
N MET A 32 2.14 31.71 0.05
CA MET A 32 1.76 31.36 1.42
C MET A 32 2.81 30.44 2.05
N LEU A 33 3.08 30.63 3.35
CA LEU A 33 3.80 29.63 4.15
C LEU A 33 2.87 28.43 4.36
N ASP A 34 3.25 27.27 3.85
CA ASP A 34 2.47 26.04 3.93
C ASP A 34 2.90 25.21 5.15
N LEU A 35 2.06 25.22 6.17
CA LEU A 35 2.19 24.39 7.37
C LEU A 35 1.38 23.10 7.30
N TYR A 36 0.53 22.94 6.27
CA TYR A 36 -0.34 21.78 6.10
C TYR A 36 0.28 20.72 5.18
N THR A 37 1.18 21.14 4.28
CA THR A 37 2.04 20.28 3.44
C THR A 37 1.27 19.18 2.70
N GLN A 38 0.13 19.55 2.11
CA GLN A 38 -0.81 18.65 1.42
C GLN A 38 -1.21 17.44 2.29
N ILE A 39 -1.78 17.70 3.47
CA ILE A 39 -2.12 16.66 4.45
C ILE A 39 -0.86 15.87 4.86
N SER A 40 0.22 16.58 5.18
CA SER A 40 1.50 15.97 5.60
C SER A 40 2.14 15.02 4.57
N SER A 41 1.83 15.18 3.28
CA SER A 41 2.35 14.32 2.20
C SER A 41 3.60 14.88 1.50
N ILE A 42 4.03 16.10 1.82
CA ILE A 42 5.23 16.71 1.26
C ILE A 42 6.36 16.71 2.30
N PRO A 43 7.33 15.77 2.21
CA PRO A 43 8.31 15.57 3.28
C PRO A 43 9.44 16.62 3.31
N ILE A 44 9.86 17.16 2.16
CA ILE A 44 11.04 18.04 2.06
C ILE A 44 10.77 19.33 1.27
N GLY A 45 9.51 19.74 1.19
CA GLY A 45 9.07 20.95 0.51
C GLY A 45 8.93 20.84 -1.01
N TYR A 46 8.30 21.85 -1.59
CA TYR A 46 7.99 21.95 -3.01
C TYR A 46 9.26 22.13 -3.86
N ASN A 47 9.34 21.40 -4.99
CA ASN A 47 10.40 21.53 -5.99
C ASN A 47 11.83 21.46 -5.41
N HIS A 48 12.04 20.55 -4.47
CA HIS A 48 13.35 20.32 -3.88
C HIS A 48 14.38 19.91 -4.96
N PRO A 49 15.54 20.60 -5.07
CA PRO A 49 16.46 20.42 -6.19
C PRO A 49 17.01 18.98 -6.31
N ALA A 50 17.20 18.28 -5.19
CA ALA A 50 17.64 16.89 -5.21
C ALA A 50 16.59 15.95 -5.83
N LEU A 51 15.29 16.19 -5.60
CA LEU A 51 14.23 15.36 -6.19
C LEU A 51 14.06 15.63 -7.68
N LEU A 52 14.18 16.89 -8.10
CA LEU A 52 14.19 17.24 -9.51
C LEU A 52 15.34 16.54 -10.23
N LYS A 53 16.56 16.59 -9.67
CA LYS A 53 17.73 15.89 -10.22
C LYS A 53 17.54 14.37 -10.28
N LEU A 54 16.90 13.79 -9.25
CA LEU A 54 16.61 12.36 -9.20
C LEU A 54 15.61 11.94 -10.29
N MET A 55 14.55 12.71 -10.49
CA MET A 55 13.52 12.46 -11.51
C MET A 55 14.02 12.71 -12.94
N SER A 56 14.99 13.61 -13.14
CA SER A 56 15.59 13.84 -14.46
C SER A 56 16.54 12.73 -14.91
N ASN A 57 16.95 11.81 -14.03
CA ASN A 57 17.89 10.74 -14.38
C ASN A 57 17.14 9.53 -14.98
N PRO A 58 17.37 9.17 -16.26
CA PRO A 58 16.68 8.05 -16.92
C PRO A 58 16.90 6.70 -16.23
N ASN A 59 18.03 6.51 -15.53
CA ASN A 59 18.34 5.27 -14.83
C ASN A 59 17.43 5.01 -13.62
N ASN A 60 16.69 6.02 -13.14
CA ASN A 60 15.82 5.92 -11.97
C ASN A 60 14.36 5.57 -12.34
N MET A 61 14.08 5.27 -13.62
CA MET A 61 12.74 4.89 -14.09
C MET A 61 12.33 3.45 -13.70
N VAL A 62 13.25 2.68 -13.13
CA VAL A 62 13.03 1.29 -12.70
C VAL A 62 13.22 1.17 -11.19
N ALA A 63 12.66 0.11 -10.61
CA ALA A 63 12.83 -0.21 -9.20
C ALA A 63 14.34 -0.21 -8.83
N PRO A 64 14.73 0.37 -7.68
CA PRO A 64 16.13 0.43 -7.26
C PRO A 64 16.78 -0.96 -7.26
N SER A 65 18.06 -1.02 -7.63
CA SER A 65 18.82 -2.27 -7.61
C SER A 65 18.83 -2.87 -6.20
N GLY A 66 18.51 -4.17 -6.10
CA GLY A 66 18.40 -4.88 -4.82
C GLY A 66 17.00 -4.89 -4.18
N MET A 67 16.05 -4.10 -4.70
CA MET A 67 14.64 -4.19 -4.30
C MET A 67 13.88 -5.22 -5.14
N THR A 68 13.96 -6.49 -4.75
CA THR A 68 13.28 -7.59 -5.46
C THR A 68 11.83 -7.81 -5.04
N ARG A 69 11.36 -7.12 -3.98
CA ARG A 69 10.07 -7.40 -3.30
C ARG A 69 9.31 -6.12 -2.98
N VAL A 70 9.06 -5.31 -4.01
CA VAL A 70 8.28 -4.08 -3.91
C VAL A 70 6.97 -4.29 -4.65
N GLN A 71 5.86 -4.11 -3.94
CA GLN A 71 4.54 -4.03 -4.56
C GLN A 71 4.10 -2.57 -4.59
N THR A 72 3.96 -2.03 -5.79
CA THR A 72 3.42 -0.69 -5.99
C THR A 72 1.92 -0.68 -5.71
N MET A 73 1.50 0.23 -4.84
CA MET A 73 0.09 0.47 -4.50
C MET A 73 -0.30 1.88 -4.91
N ALA A 74 -1.57 2.06 -5.27
CA ALA A 74 -2.06 3.36 -5.76
C ALA A 74 -2.19 4.42 -4.66
N CYS A 75 -2.49 4.02 -3.42
CA CYS A 75 -2.62 4.93 -2.28
C CYS A 75 -2.33 4.27 -0.94
N GLY A 76 -2.31 5.06 0.13
CA GLY A 76 -2.11 4.58 1.51
C GLY A 76 -3.14 3.55 1.95
N SER A 77 -4.42 3.75 1.64
CA SER A 77 -5.49 2.78 1.97
C SER A 77 -5.24 1.42 1.32
N CYS A 78 -4.85 1.39 0.03
CA CYS A 78 -4.50 0.15 -0.66
C CYS A 78 -3.28 -0.54 -0.05
N SER A 79 -2.33 0.26 0.47
CA SER A 79 -1.15 -0.27 1.17
C SER A 79 -1.55 -0.97 2.47
N ASN A 80 -2.48 -0.38 3.23
CA ASN A 80 -3.02 -0.99 4.45
C ASN A 80 -3.81 -2.28 4.13
N GLU A 81 -4.69 -2.26 3.12
CA GLU A 81 -5.41 -3.48 2.70
C GLU A 81 -4.47 -4.61 2.28
N ASN A 82 -3.41 -4.27 1.54
CA ASN A 82 -2.40 -5.26 1.13
C ASN A 82 -1.66 -5.84 2.34
N ALA A 83 -1.32 -5.00 3.32
CA ALA A 83 -0.70 -5.43 4.57
C ALA A 83 -1.64 -6.36 5.37
N TYR A 84 -2.93 -6.03 5.48
CA TYR A 84 -3.92 -6.86 6.16
C TYR A 84 -4.12 -8.21 5.47
N LYS A 85 -4.19 -8.23 4.13
CA LYS A 85 -4.24 -9.48 3.36
C LYS A 85 -3.01 -10.34 3.61
N ALA A 86 -1.82 -9.75 3.54
CA ALA A 86 -0.58 -10.46 3.82
C ALA A 86 -0.56 -11.02 5.26
N MET A 87 -1.05 -10.24 6.23
CA MET A 87 -1.19 -10.67 7.63
C MET A 87 -2.17 -11.84 7.78
N PHE A 88 -3.34 -11.81 7.14
CA PHE A 88 -4.32 -12.89 7.24
C PHE A 88 -3.90 -14.15 6.49
N ILE A 89 -3.23 -14.01 5.35
CA ILE A 89 -2.61 -15.13 4.63
C ILE A 89 -1.53 -15.74 5.51
N TRP A 90 -0.67 -14.91 6.10
CA TRP A 90 0.31 -15.34 7.08
C TRP A 90 -0.36 -16.07 8.24
N TYR A 91 -1.41 -15.51 8.84
CA TYR A 91 -2.23 -16.09 9.92
C TYR A 91 -2.91 -17.42 9.53
N ARG A 92 -2.85 -17.84 8.25
CA ARG A 92 -3.36 -19.14 7.78
C ARG A 92 -2.29 -20.14 7.30
N GLU A 93 -0.96 -19.91 7.32
CA GLU A 93 0.03 -20.88 6.74
C GLU A 93 1.28 -21.20 7.61
N TYR A 94 1.49 -22.45 8.07
CA TYR A 94 2.72 -22.89 8.80
C TYR A 94 3.49 -24.01 8.11
N SER A 95 4.83 -23.91 8.05
CA SER A 95 5.69 -25.07 7.84
C SER A 95 6.99 -25.02 8.66
N GLY A 96 7.06 -25.87 9.70
CA GLY A 96 8.29 -26.12 10.45
C GLY A 96 9.38 -26.73 9.57
N VAL A 97 10.49 -26.00 9.43
CA VAL A 97 11.88 -26.45 9.27
C VAL A 97 12.79 -25.36 9.87
N LEU A 98 13.86 -25.78 10.54
CA LEU A 98 14.89 -24.95 11.19
C LEU A 98 15.55 -23.95 10.23
N PRO A 99 16.15 -22.85 10.72
CA PRO A 99 16.85 -21.87 9.88
C PRO A 99 17.94 -22.55 9.04
N GLY A 100 17.86 -22.45 7.70
CA GLY A 100 18.95 -22.86 6.81
C GLY A 100 18.61 -23.57 5.50
N GLN A 101 17.34 -23.87 5.16
CA GLN A 101 17.01 -24.53 3.88
C GLN A 101 16.21 -23.65 2.90
N PRO A 102 16.61 -23.56 1.62
CA PRO A 102 15.87 -22.83 0.59
C PRO A 102 14.62 -23.63 0.18
N ARG A 103 13.48 -22.96 -0.07
CA ARG A 103 12.21 -23.64 -0.41
C ARG A 103 11.50 -22.97 -1.58
N ASP A 104 11.27 -23.72 -2.64
CA ASP A 104 10.50 -23.34 -3.82
C ASP A 104 8.99 -23.21 -3.54
N LEU A 105 8.45 -21.99 -3.50
CA LEU A 105 7.00 -21.71 -3.49
C LEU A 105 6.55 -21.64 -4.97
N PRO A 106 5.36 -22.14 -5.34
CA PRO A 106 4.89 -22.02 -6.72
C PRO A 106 4.83 -20.55 -7.17
N TYR A 107 5.49 -20.27 -8.30
CA TYR A 107 5.70 -18.95 -8.91
C TYR A 107 4.43 -18.07 -9.06
N SER A 108 3.24 -18.68 -9.08
CA SER A 108 1.96 -17.99 -9.23
C SER A 108 1.54 -17.21 -7.98
N LEU A 109 1.74 -17.75 -6.78
CA LEU A 109 1.41 -17.10 -5.50
C LEU A 109 2.42 -16.01 -5.12
N GLN A 110 3.69 -16.20 -5.47
CA GLN A 110 4.74 -15.19 -5.30
C GLN A 110 4.48 -13.93 -6.13
N ARG A 111 3.91 -14.09 -7.35
CA ARG A 111 3.66 -12.97 -8.27
C ARG A 111 2.48 -12.09 -7.84
N VAL A 112 1.47 -12.68 -7.21
CA VAL A 112 0.27 -11.96 -6.75
C VAL A 112 0.55 -11.15 -5.47
N LEU A 113 1.42 -11.65 -4.60
CA LEU A 113 1.63 -11.09 -3.26
C LEU A 113 3.00 -10.45 -3.04
N GLY A 114 3.97 -10.59 -3.95
CA GLY A 114 5.29 -9.96 -3.84
C GLY A 114 6.07 -10.34 -2.56
N LEU A 115 5.67 -11.43 -1.90
CA LEU A 115 6.21 -11.85 -0.61
C LEU A 115 7.48 -12.70 -0.79
N PRO A 116 8.45 -12.60 0.14
CA PRO A 116 9.66 -13.41 0.11
C PRO A 116 9.40 -14.91 0.22
N GLN A 117 10.25 -15.64 -0.47
CA GLN A 117 10.53 -17.03 -0.23
C GLN A 117 11.32 -17.17 1.08
N GLY A 118 10.63 -17.56 2.17
CA GLY A 118 11.27 -17.87 3.45
C GLY A 118 11.08 -16.87 4.59
N LEU A 119 10.09 -15.98 4.56
CA LEU A 119 9.78 -15.15 5.73
C LEU A 119 8.37 -15.46 6.27
N LEU A 120 8.37 -15.92 7.53
CA LEU A 120 7.33 -15.79 8.55
C LEU A 120 6.30 -16.94 8.64
N LEU A 121 6.22 -17.53 9.86
CA LEU A 121 5.60 -18.82 10.24
C LEU A 121 4.38 -18.61 11.18
N ASN A 122 3.38 -19.51 11.20
CA ASN A 122 2.05 -19.31 11.82
C ASN A 122 1.42 -20.54 12.58
N LYS A 123 0.13 -20.48 13.02
CA LYS A 123 -0.52 -21.21 14.15
C LYS A 123 -1.80 -22.08 13.84
N GLU A 124 -2.61 -21.86 12.79
CA GLU A 124 -3.95 -22.53 12.63
C GLU A 124 -4.08 -23.67 11.59
N ARG A 125 -3.79 -23.46 10.30
CA ARG A 125 -3.98 -24.48 9.23
C ARG A 125 -2.86 -25.53 9.13
N GLY A 126 -1.75 -25.31 9.84
CA GLY A 126 -0.56 -26.16 9.69
C GLY A 126 0.04 -26.11 8.27
N LYS A 127 0.54 -27.26 7.78
CA LYS A 127 1.31 -27.47 6.54
C LYS A 127 0.47 -27.73 5.28
N ASN A 128 -0.85 -27.58 5.35
CA ASN A 128 -1.71 -28.01 4.27
C ASN A 128 -1.90 -26.87 3.26
N THR A 129 -1.76 -27.20 1.97
CA THR A 129 -2.25 -26.34 0.88
C THR A 129 -3.74 -26.05 1.09
N PRO A 130 -4.27 -24.93 0.57
CA PRO A 130 -5.71 -24.70 0.57
C PRO A 130 -6.45 -25.96 0.10
N SER A 131 -7.43 -26.41 0.88
CA SER A 131 -8.26 -27.54 0.49
C SER A 131 -9.13 -27.16 -0.71
N ASN A 132 -9.65 -28.15 -1.43
CA ASN A 132 -10.63 -27.88 -2.49
C ASN A 132 -11.88 -27.17 -1.94
N GLU A 133 -12.23 -27.40 -0.67
CA GLU A 133 -13.29 -26.69 0.03
C GLU A 133 -12.93 -25.24 0.30
N ASP A 134 -11.70 -24.93 0.75
CA ASP A 134 -11.23 -23.55 0.90
C ASP A 134 -11.32 -22.79 -0.43
N ILE A 135 -10.88 -23.42 -1.53
CA ILE A 135 -10.87 -22.82 -2.87
C ILE A 135 -12.29 -22.64 -3.41
N SER A 136 -13.20 -23.59 -3.20
CA SER A 136 -14.56 -23.47 -3.70
C SER A 136 -15.38 -22.45 -2.90
N THR A 137 -15.25 -22.47 -1.57
CA THR A 137 -16.01 -21.59 -0.66
C THR A 137 -15.51 -20.15 -0.68
N CYS A 138 -14.20 -19.91 -0.92
CA CYS A 138 -13.68 -18.54 -1.02
C CYS A 138 -14.25 -17.78 -2.23
N MET A 139 -14.59 -18.47 -3.32
CA MET A 139 -15.17 -17.85 -4.53
C MET A 139 -16.61 -17.37 -4.33
N ILE A 140 -17.27 -17.84 -3.28
CA ILE A 140 -18.65 -17.48 -2.92
C ILE A 140 -18.74 -16.81 -1.55
N ASN A 141 -17.62 -16.31 -1.03
CA ASN A 141 -17.52 -15.61 0.26
C ASN A 141 -18.04 -16.42 1.46
N GLN A 142 -17.85 -17.74 1.48
CA GLN A 142 -18.25 -18.62 2.57
C GLN A 142 -17.04 -19.22 3.31
N ALA A 143 -17.25 -19.62 4.57
CA ALA A 143 -16.30 -20.43 5.31
C ALA A 143 -16.21 -21.86 4.69
N PRO A 144 -15.07 -22.57 4.83
CA PRO A 144 -13.82 -22.13 5.48
C PRO A 144 -12.96 -21.19 4.62
N GLY A 145 -13.25 -21.03 3.33
CA GLY A 145 -12.44 -20.23 2.39
C GLY A 145 -12.34 -18.75 2.75
N CYS A 146 -13.44 -18.15 3.22
CA CYS A 146 -13.51 -16.81 3.78
C CYS A 146 -13.75 -16.89 5.32
N PRO A 147 -12.68 -16.86 6.13
CA PRO A 147 -12.79 -16.98 7.58
C PRO A 147 -13.26 -15.67 8.20
N ASP A 148 -13.97 -15.79 9.32
CA ASP A 148 -14.45 -14.64 10.10
C ASP A 148 -13.34 -14.13 11.03
N LEU A 149 -12.36 -13.44 10.44
CA LEU A 149 -11.26 -12.80 11.16
C LEU A 149 -11.56 -11.32 11.36
N SER A 150 -11.10 -10.77 12.48
CA SER A 150 -11.25 -9.36 12.81
C SER A 150 -9.90 -8.68 12.99
N ILE A 151 -9.86 -7.36 12.75
CA ILE A 151 -8.74 -6.49 13.07
C ILE A 151 -9.14 -5.62 14.25
N LEU A 152 -8.36 -5.64 15.32
CA LEU A 152 -8.54 -4.73 16.44
C LEU A 152 -8.12 -3.31 16.01
N SER A 153 -8.99 -2.33 16.26
CA SER A 153 -8.75 -0.90 16.00
C SER A 153 -9.04 -0.07 17.25
N PHE A 154 -8.52 1.16 17.28
CA PHE A 154 -8.70 2.10 18.38
C PHE A 154 -9.67 3.22 18.01
N MET A 155 -10.40 3.73 19.00
CA MET A 155 -11.25 4.92 18.82
C MET A 155 -10.41 6.10 18.32
N GLY A 156 -10.85 6.74 17.24
CA GLY A 156 -10.16 7.87 16.60
C GLY A 156 -9.07 7.47 15.59
N ALA A 157 -8.83 6.18 15.37
CA ALA A 157 -7.88 5.75 14.34
C ALA A 157 -8.39 6.03 12.91
N PHE A 158 -7.45 6.36 12.01
CA PHE A 158 -7.74 6.60 10.59
C PHE A 158 -6.84 5.70 9.71
N HIS A 159 -7.43 4.67 9.10
CA HIS A 159 -6.69 3.71 8.27
C HIS A 159 -6.89 3.92 6.75
N GLY A 160 -7.63 4.97 6.38
CA GLY A 160 -8.04 5.27 5.00
C GLY A 160 -9.56 5.22 4.85
N ARG A 161 -10.07 5.01 3.62
CA ARG A 161 -11.52 5.03 3.30
C ARG A 161 -12.02 3.94 2.35
N THR A 162 -11.19 2.96 2.01
CA THR A 162 -11.64 1.80 1.24
C THR A 162 -12.44 0.85 2.15
N MET A 163 -13.21 -0.09 1.60
CA MET A 163 -14.14 -0.88 2.41
C MET A 163 -13.47 -1.84 3.41
N GLY A 164 -12.20 -2.21 3.19
CA GLY A 164 -11.50 -3.22 4.00
C GLY A 164 -10.75 -2.68 5.22
N ILE A 165 -10.93 -1.41 5.57
CA ILE A 165 -10.19 -0.67 6.60
C ILE A 165 -11.11 0.22 7.45
#